data_AF-A0A1Y2IVJ9-F1
#
_entry.id   AF-A0A1Y2IVJ9-F1
#
_cell.length_a   1.000
_cell.length_b   1.000
_cell.length_c   1.000
_cell.angle_alpha   90.00
_cell.angle_beta   90.00
_cell.angle_gamma   90.00
#
_symmetry.space_group_name_H-M   'P 1'
#
loop_
_entity.id
_entity.type
_entity.pdbx_description
1 polymer ?
#
loop_
_entity_poly.entity_id
_entity_poly.type
_entity_poly.pdbx_seq_one_letter_code
_entity_poly.pdbx_strand_id
1 'polypeptide(L)'
;MSSSKQFTLFTTDGAPPNGWKVMIVLEELGLSYEHNPEYTKFNPNGRIPALIDHHANDFAIWESDAILSYLVEKYDTERKISFDRFEVKIIQLQWLFFQASGQGGTIRVFGVLEDVLSKRTWLVGDKCSVADMSFTTYGFNFEAEFPAVAKWHASMTSRESVKKVFSIRKATTA
;
A
#
# COMPACT_ATOMS: atom_id res chain seq x y z
N MET A 1 -17.58 -4.08 -20.98
CA MET A 1 -16.50 -4.59 -21.85
C MET A 1 -15.55 -5.35 -20.96
N SER A 2 -15.14 -6.57 -21.33
CA SER A 2 -14.12 -7.31 -20.58
C SER A 2 -12.81 -6.51 -20.65
N SER A 3 -12.34 -5.97 -19.54
CA SER A 3 -11.01 -5.35 -19.49
C SER A 3 -9.96 -6.36 -19.95
N SER A 4 -8.98 -5.92 -20.74
CA SER A 4 -7.81 -6.76 -21.08
C SER A 4 -6.82 -6.86 -19.91
N LYS A 5 -7.01 -6.06 -18.86
CA LYS A 5 -6.17 -6.03 -17.67
C LYS A 5 -6.68 -7.05 -16.65
N GLN A 6 -5.76 -7.60 -15.87
CA GLN A 6 -6.08 -8.60 -14.85
C GLN A 6 -6.99 -8.03 -13.76
N PHE A 7 -6.74 -6.79 -13.33
CA PHE A 7 -7.49 -6.16 -12.25
C PHE A 7 -8.27 -4.94 -12.71
N THR A 8 -9.44 -4.71 -12.12
CA THR A 8 -10.06 -3.39 -12.09
C THR A 8 -9.86 -2.81 -10.69
N LEU A 9 -9.17 -1.68 -10.58
CA LEU A 9 -9.02 -0.91 -9.35
C LEU A 9 -10.00 0.26 -9.36
N PHE A 10 -10.93 0.25 -8.42
CA PHE A 10 -11.85 1.35 -8.17
C PHE A 10 -11.22 2.36 -7.22
N THR A 11 -10.83 3.51 -7.78
CA THR A 11 -10.27 4.66 -7.06
C THR A 11 -10.45 5.91 -7.92
N THR A 12 -10.25 7.10 -7.38
CA THR A 12 -10.46 8.37 -8.11
C THR A 12 -9.15 8.97 -8.59
N ASP A 13 -9.20 9.80 -9.63
CA ASP A 13 -8.11 10.72 -9.95
C ASP A 13 -7.90 11.66 -8.74
N GLY A 14 -6.64 11.88 -8.33
CA GLY A 14 -6.35 12.52 -7.05
C GLY A 14 -6.67 11.65 -5.81
N ALA A 15 -6.72 10.31 -5.95
CA ALA A 15 -7.12 9.34 -4.94
C ALA A 15 -6.71 9.71 -3.50
N PRO A 16 -7.52 9.38 -2.48
CA PRO A 16 -7.06 9.35 -1.11
C PRO A 16 -5.82 8.45 -0.98
N PRO A 17 -4.96 8.67 0.03
CA PRO A 17 -3.73 7.88 0.24
C PRO A 17 -3.92 6.37 0.05
N ASN A 18 -5.07 5.84 0.49
CA ASN A 18 -5.40 4.43 0.41
C ASN A 18 -5.50 3.85 -1.01
N GLY A 19 -5.93 4.63 -2.01
CA GLY A 19 -5.99 4.18 -3.41
C GLY A 19 -4.60 4.08 -4.04
N TRP A 20 -3.77 5.12 -3.83
CA TRP A 20 -2.37 5.14 -4.29
C TRP A 20 -1.55 4.00 -3.69
N LYS A 21 -1.82 3.65 -2.43
CA LYS A 21 -1.17 2.55 -1.74
C LYS A 21 -1.37 1.22 -2.47
N VAL A 22 -2.59 0.95 -2.94
CA VAL A 22 -2.90 -0.26 -3.74
C VAL A 22 -2.19 -0.23 -5.09
N MET A 23 -2.18 0.93 -5.76
CA MET A 23 -1.45 1.09 -7.03
C MET A 23 0.05 0.81 -6.88
N ILE A 24 0.68 1.29 -5.80
CA ILE A 24 2.11 1.05 -5.54
C ILE A 24 2.41 -0.45 -5.48
N VAL A 25 1.57 -1.23 -4.78
CA VAL A 25 1.79 -2.68 -4.66
C VAL A 25 1.49 -3.41 -5.96
N LEU A 26 0.47 -3.00 -6.72
CA LEU A 26 0.23 -3.54 -8.06
C LEU A 26 1.43 -3.31 -8.99
N GLU A 27 1.98 -2.10 -9.01
CA GLU A 27 3.18 -1.75 -9.78
C GLU A 27 4.42 -2.51 -9.31
N GLU A 28 4.61 -2.63 -8.00
CA GLU A 28 5.76 -3.34 -7.41
C GLU A 28 5.78 -4.83 -7.76
N LEU A 29 4.60 -5.45 -7.89
CA LEU A 29 4.42 -6.84 -8.30
C LEU A 29 4.29 -7.01 -9.83
N GLY A 30 4.32 -5.92 -10.60
CA GLY A 30 4.17 -5.96 -12.06
C GLY A 30 2.78 -6.42 -12.53
N LEU A 31 1.75 -6.23 -11.70
CA LEU A 31 0.38 -6.67 -11.96
C LEU A 31 -0.35 -5.65 -12.83
N SER A 32 -1.05 -6.12 -13.86
CA SER A 32 -1.76 -5.26 -14.80
C SER A 32 -3.14 -4.87 -14.28
N TYR A 33 -3.47 -3.58 -14.27
CA TYR A 33 -4.75 -3.08 -13.78
C TYR A 33 -5.32 -1.97 -14.67
N GLU A 34 -6.64 -1.86 -14.66
CA GLU A 34 -7.40 -0.73 -15.18
C GLU A 34 -7.88 0.13 -14.01
N HIS A 35 -7.82 1.45 -14.18
CA HIS A 35 -8.32 2.42 -13.23
C HIS A 35 -9.78 2.76 -13.54
N ASN A 36 -10.68 2.64 -12.56
CA ASN A 36 -12.10 2.96 -12.73
C ASN A 36 -12.59 3.93 -11.64
N PRO A 37 -12.98 5.17 -11.98
CA PRO A 37 -13.47 6.15 -11.02
C PRO A 37 -14.95 5.98 -10.65
N GLU A 38 -15.72 5.15 -11.38
CA GLU A 38 -17.13 4.95 -11.10
C GLU A 38 -17.31 4.17 -9.79
N TYR A 39 -17.81 4.89 -8.79
CA TYR A 39 -17.97 4.37 -7.44
C TYR A 39 -18.91 3.16 -7.39
N THR A 40 -18.44 2.10 -6.76
CA THR A 40 -18.87 0.73 -7.06
C THR A 40 -19.84 0.13 -6.03
N LYS A 41 -20.87 -0.56 -6.56
CA LYS A 41 -21.79 -1.45 -5.84
C LYS A 41 -21.09 -2.61 -5.10
N PHE A 42 -19.81 -2.87 -5.37
CA PHE A 42 -19.04 -3.98 -4.80
C PHE A 42 -18.44 -3.65 -3.42
N ASN A 43 -18.43 -2.37 -3.00
CA ASN A 43 -18.10 -2.00 -1.64
C ASN A 43 -19.34 -1.46 -0.90
N PRO A 44 -19.94 -2.23 0.03
CA PRO A 44 -21.08 -1.77 0.82
C PRO A 44 -20.74 -0.62 1.77
N ASN A 45 -19.45 -0.38 2.08
CA ASN A 45 -18.98 0.72 2.93
C ASN A 45 -19.11 2.10 2.26
N GLY A 46 -19.34 2.19 0.95
CA GLY A 46 -19.43 3.51 0.31
C GLY A 46 -18.07 4.21 0.12
N ARG A 47 -16.94 3.50 0.22
CA ARG A 47 -15.58 4.06 0.15
C ARG A 47 -14.65 3.37 -0.86
N ILE A 48 -13.65 4.07 -1.32
CA ILE A 48 -12.54 3.52 -2.12
C ILE A 48 -11.31 3.25 -1.23
N PRO A 49 -10.41 2.33 -1.60
CA PRO A 49 -10.42 1.53 -2.82
C PRO A 49 -11.23 0.23 -2.74
N ALA A 50 -11.59 -0.30 -3.91
CA ALA A 50 -12.00 -1.69 -4.12
C ALA A 50 -11.28 -2.27 -5.34
N LEU A 51 -11.05 -3.58 -5.37
CA LEU A 51 -10.34 -4.29 -6.42
C LEU A 51 -11.19 -5.47 -6.90
N ILE A 52 -11.30 -5.66 -8.22
CA ILE A 52 -11.79 -6.90 -8.82
C ILE A 52 -10.61 -7.61 -9.48
N ASP A 53 -10.50 -8.91 -9.22
CA ASP A 53 -9.55 -9.80 -9.86
C ASP A 53 -10.24 -10.69 -10.90
N HIS A 54 -10.06 -10.37 -12.18
CA HIS A 54 -10.69 -11.06 -13.30
C HIS A 54 -10.11 -12.47 -13.53
N HIS A 55 -8.92 -12.76 -12.99
CA HIS A 55 -8.35 -14.12 -13.02
C HIS A 55 -8.86 -14.99 -11.86
N ALA A 56 -9.67 -14.42 -10.97
CA ALA A 56 -10.21 -15.08 -9.78
C ALA A 56 -11.73 -15.16 -9.79
N ASN A 57 -12.33 -15.40 -10.96
CA ASN A 57 -13.79 -15.42 -11.13
C ASN A 57 -14.44 -14.10 -10.63
N ASP A 58 -13.87 -12.97 -11.07
CA ASP A 58 -14.28 -11.62 -10.69
C ASP A 58 -14.38 -11.42 -9.16
N PHE A 59 -13.46 -12.02 -8.40
CA PHE A 59 -13.41 -11.85 -6.95
C PHE A 59 -13.22 -10.37 -6.59
N ALA A 60 -14.19 -9.81 -5.86
CA ALA A 60 -14.18 -8.43 -5.42
C ALA A 60 -13.77 -8.31 -3.95
N ILE A 61 -12.85 -7.39 -3.67
CA ILE A 61 -12.34 -7.12 -2.32
C ILE A 61 -12.15 -5.60 -2.10
N TRP A 62 -12.50 -5.14 -0.91
CA TRP A 62 -12.35 -3.74 -0.47
C TRP A 62 -11.61 -3.70 0.86
N GLU A 63 -11.34 -2.50 1.37
CA GLU A 63 -10.31 -2.18 2.36
C GLU A 63 -8.88 -2.32 1.80
N SER A 64 -8.16 -1.21 1.83
CA SER A 64 -6.84 -1.12 1.19
C SER A 64 -5.84 -2.16 1.70
N ASP A 65 -5.74 -2.40 3.01
CA ASP A 65 -4.78 -3.38 3.55
C ASP A 65 -5.24 -4.83 3.42
N ALA A 66 -6.56 -5.06 3.30
CA ALA A 66 -7.08 -6.37 2.91
C ALA A 66 -6.72 -6.68 1.45
N ILE A 67 -6.85 -5.70 0.56
CA ILE A 67 -6.40 -5.78 -0.83
C ILE A 67 -4.89 -6.06 -0.89
N LEU A 68 -4.07 -5.31 -0.15
CA LEU A 68 -2.63 -5.53 -0.11
C LEU A 68 -2.27 -6.94 0.32
N SER A 69 -2.91 -7.43 1.39
CA SER A 69 -2.71 -8.79 1.89
C SER A 69 -3.09 -9.83 0.83
N TYR A 70 -4.24 -9.67 0.16
CA TYR A 70 -4.66 -10.53 -0.94
C TYR A 70 -3.63 -10.58 -2.08
N LEU A 71 -3.13 -9.42 -2.50
CA LEU A 71 -2.17 -9.31 -3.59
C LEU A 71 -0.87 -10.04 -3.26
N VAL A 72 -0.29 -9.83 -2.09
CA VAL A 72 0.98 -10.49 -1.74
C VAL A 72 0.82 -11.97 -1.42
N GLU A 73 -0.30 -12.39 -0.84
CA GLU A 73 -0.54 -13.80 -0.55
C GLU A 73 -0.70 -14.62 -1.83
N LYS A 74 -1.40 -14.05 -2.83
CA LYS A 74 -1.74 -14.76 -4.06
C LYS A 74 -0.72 -14.58 -5.18
N TYR A 75 -0.08 -13.40 -5.28
CA TYR A 75 0.71 -13.02 -6.45
C TYR A 75 2.19 -12.74 -6.17
N ASP A 76 2.59 -12.47 -4.92
CA ASP A 76 4.01 -12.32 -4.56
C ASP A 76 4.68 -13.68 -4.33
N THR A 77 4.72 -14.51 -5.37
CA THR A 77 5.20 -15.90 -5.31
C THR A 77 6.69 -16.01 -4.96
N GLU A 78 7.50 -15.02 -5.36
CA GLU A 78 8.92 -14.92 -5.04
C GLU A 78 9.20 -14.24 -3.70
N ARG A 79 8.15 -13.82 -2.99
CA ARG A 79 8.25 -13.10 -1.72
C ARG A 79 9.12 -11.85 -1.85
N LYS A 80 8.95 -11.08 -2.92
CA LYS A 80 9.69 -9.83 -3.15
C LYS A 80 9.38 -8.78 -2.07
N ILE A 81 8.13 -8.73 -1.60
CA ILE A 81 7.64 -7.74 -0.62
C ILE A 81 6.77 -8.38 0.48
N SER A 82 6.92 -9.68 0.68
CA SER A 82 6.20 -10.44 1.70
C SER A 82 7.06 -11.57 2.28
N PHE A 83 6.48 -12.32 3.21
CA PHE A 83 7.11 -13.43 3.91
C PHE A 83 6.20 -14.65 3.92
N ASP A 84 6.77 -15.84 4.04
CA ASP A 84 6.06 -17.13 4.05
C ASP A 84 5.90 -17.71 5.46
N ARG A 85 6.87 -17.48 6.34
CA ARG A 85 6.84 -17.92 7.73
C ARG A 85 5.68 -17.26 8.49
N PHE A 86 4.83 -18.09 9.08
CA PHE A 86 3.59 -17.68 9.73
C PHE A 86 3.79 -16.54 10.74
N GLU A 87 4.73 -16.66 11.68
CA GLU A 87 4.90 -15.63 12.72
C GLU A 87 5.33 -14.28 12.13
N VAL A 88 6.13 -14.30 11.07
CA VAL A 88 6.56 -13.07 10.37
C VAL A 88 5.38 -12.45 9.64
N LYS A 89 4.50 -13.26 9.03
CA LYS A 89 3.26 -12.80 8.42
C LYS A 89 2.32 -12.17 9.44
N ILE A 90 2.20 -12.74 10.64
CA ILE A 90 1.39 -12.14 11.71
C ILE A 90 1.96 -10.79 12.14
N ILE A 91 3.28 -10.65 12.24
CA ILE A 91 3.91 -9.34 12.51
C ILE A 91 3.67 -8.35 11.35
N GLN A 92 3.71 -8.82 10.09
CA GLN A 92 3.37 -7.99 8.94
C GLN A 92 1.92 -7.51 9.00
N LEU A 93 0.98 -8.39 9.32
CA LEU A 93 -0.43 -8.04 9.54
C LEU A 93 -0.58 -7.05 10.70
N GLN A 94 0.16 -7.20 11.80
CA GLN A 94 0.14 -6.25 12.92
C GLN A 94 0.46 -4.82 12.45
N TRP A 95 1.48 -4.65 11.59
CA TRP A 95 1.83 -3.33 11.06
C TRP A 95 0.82 -2.79 10.06
N LEU A 96 0.23 -3.65 9.22
CA LEU A 96 -0.88 -3.26 8.35
C LEU A 96 -2.08 -2.79 9.17
N PHE A 97 -2.48 -3.53 10.21
CA PHE A 97 -3.54 -3.09 11.12
C PHE A 97 -3.19 -1.79 11.84
N PHE A 98 -1.94 -1.64 12.31
CA PHE A 98 -1.49 -0.39 12.91
C PHE A 98 -1.60 0.79 11.94
N GLN A 99 -1.35 0.58 10.65
CA GLN A 99 -1.52 1.58 9.60
C GLN A 99 -3.00 1.87 9.34
N ALA A 100 -3.82 0.85 9.12
CA ALA A 100 -5.24 0.98 8.81
C ALA A 100 -6.06 1.62 9.95
N SER A 101 -5.79 1.22 11.20
CA SER A 101 -6.54 1.69 12.37
C SER A 101 -5.88 2.85 13.10
N GLY A 102 -4.60 3.12 12.81
CA GLY A 102 -3.88 4.26 13.35
C GLY A 102 -4.45 5.54 12.77
N GLN A 103 -5.10 6.35 13.61
CA GLN A 103 -5.68 7.62 13.17
C GLN A 103 -4.61 8.51 12.50
N GLY A 104 -4.72 8.64 11.18
CA GLY A 104 -4.05 9.53 10.23
C GLY A 104 -2.78 10.26 10.68
N GLY A 105 -1.61 9.61 10.58
CA GLY A 105 -0.32 10.30 10.54
C GLY A 105 -0.05 11.25 11.72
N THR A 106 -0.55 10.92 12.91
CA THR A 106 -0.27 11.72 14.10
C THR A 106 1.21 11.62 14.49
N ILE A 107 1.72 12.65 15.16
CA ILE A 107 3.05 12.65 15.82
C ILE A 107 3.28 11.38 16.64
N ARG A 108 2.23 10.83 17.29
CA ARG A 108 2.30 9.56 18.01
C ARG A 108 2.65 8.37 17.11
N VAL A 109 2.03 8.27 15.94
CA VAL A 109 2.33 7.19 14.97
C VAL A 109 3.78 7.31 14.51
N PHE A 110 4.23 8.51 14.17
CA PHE A 110 5.62 8.73 13.77
C PHE A 110 6.62 8.45 14.90
N GLY A 111 6.29 8.75 16.16
CA GLY A 111 7.12 8.36 17.31
C GLY A 111 7.28 6.85 17.48
N VAL A 112 6.21 6.07 17.23
CA VAL A 112 6.29 4.60 17.23
C VAL A 112 7.17 4.10 16.08
N LEU A 113 7.00 4.67 14.88
CA LEU A 113 7.84 4.32 13.73
C LEU A 113 9.31 4.68 13.99
N GLU A 114 9.60 5.83 14.58
CA GLU A 114 10.96 6.27 14.92
C GLU A 114 11.64 5.37 15.93
N ASP A 115 10.96 4.99 17.02
CA ASP A 115 11.53 4.07 18.02
C ASP A 115 11.92 2.71 17.41
N VAL A 116 11.15 2.27 16.42
CA VAL A 116 11.40 1.03 15.71
C VAL A 116 12.50 1.20 14.65
N LEU A 117 12.38 2.19 13.76
CA LEU A 117 13.26 2.39 12.61
C LEU A 117 14.64 2.94 12.99
N SER A 118 14.77 3.51 14.20
CA SER A 118 16.10 3.85 14.75
C SER A 118 16.95 2.62 15.08
N LYS A 119 16.32 1.44 15.23
CA LYS A 119 16.98 0.18 15.62
C LYS A 119 17.10 -0.82 14.46
N ARG A 120 16.34 -0.64 13.38
CA ARG A 120 16.31 -1.54 12.21
C ARG A 120 15.86 -0.82 10.95
N THR A 121 16.19 -1.38 9.80
CA THR A 121 15.92 -0.74 8.50
C THR A 121 14.46 -0.81 8.05
N TRP A 122 13.77 -1.92 8.36
CA TRP A 122 12.40 -2.21 7.90
C TRP A 122 11.48 -2.53 9.07
N LEU A 123 10.17 -2.34 8.89
CA LEU A 123 9.18 -2.65 9.93
C LEU A 123 9.09 -4.15 10.22
N VAL A 124 9.40 -4.99 9.24
CA VAL A 124 9.30 -6.46 9.34
C VAL A 124 10.51 -7.10 8.69
N GLY A 125 11.11 -8.08 9.38
CA GLY A 125 12.18 -8.90 8.81
C GLY A 125 13.40 -8.09 8.39
N ASP A 126 14.00 -8.51 7.28
CA ASP A 126 15.29 -8.05 6.75
C ASP A 126 15.16 -7.27 5.42
N LYS A 127 13.94 -7.10 4.90
CA LYS A 127 13.66 -6.43 3.63
C LYS A 127 12.41 -5.56 3.69
N CYS A 128 12.31 -4.64 2.75
CA CYS A 128 11.10 -3.86 2.52
C CYS A 128 9.93 -4.79 2.23
N SER A 129 8.81 -4.57 2.92
CA SER A 129 7.61 -5.38 2.79
C SER A 129 6.38 -4.52 2.52
N VAL A 130 5.26 -5.19 2.27
CA VAL A 130 3.96 -4.52 2.13
C VAL A 130 3.55 -3.75 3.39
N ALA A 131 4.08 -4.13 4.57
CA ALA A 131 3.89 -3.36 5.80
C ALA A 131 4.60 -2.01 5.76
N ASP A 132 5.78 -1.91 5.13
CA ASP A 132 6.45 -0.63 4.90
C ASP A 132 5.73 0.19 3.82
N MET A 133 5.33 -0.48 2.73
CA MET A 133 4.63 0.16 1.61
C MET A 133 3.31 0.79 2.03
N SER A 134 2.61 0.26 3.03
CA SER A 134 1.33 0.79 3.46
C SER A 134 1.41 2.21 4.06
N PHE A 135 2.57 2.61 4.57
CA PHE A 135 2.79 3.95 5.13
C PHE A 135 3.27 4.98 4.09
N THR A 136 3.67 4.57 2.89
CA THR A 136 4.33 5.46 1.89
C THR A 136 3.48 6.61 1.39
N THR A 137 2.16 6.47 1.42
CA THR A 137 1.25 7.50 0.92
C THR A 137 0.89 8.55 1.97
N TYR A 138 1.32 8.35 3.23
CA TYR A 138 1.11 9.33 4.28
C TYR A 138 2.09 10.48 4.09
N GLY A 139 1.58 11.71 4.11
CA GLY A 139 2.45 12.89 4.09
C GLY A 139 3.32 12.92 5.33
N PHE A 140 4.62 13.12 5.13
CA PHE A 140 5.59 13.28 6.19
C PHE A 140 6.28 14.63 6.01
N ASN A 141 6.21 15.48 7.05
CA ASN A 141 6.78 16.83 7.07
C ASN A 141 7.57 17.09 8.37
N PHE A 142 8.01 16.02 9.03
CA PHE A 142 8.59 16.07 10.38
C PHE A 142 10.02 15.49 10.39
N GLU A 143 10.79 15.74 9.33
CA GLU A 143 12.13 15.17 9.11
C GLU A 143 13.09 15.48 10.26
N ALA A 144 13.00 16.67 10.83
CA ALA A 144 13.85 17.08 11.95
C ALA A 144 13.51 16.35 13.26
N GLU A 145 12.25 15.94 13.44
CA GLU A 145 11.75 15.28 14.64
C GLU A 145 11.90 13.76 14.58
N PHE A 146 11.79 13.17 13.38
CA PHE A 146 11.87 11.72 13.16
C PHE A 146 12.88 11.37 12.04
N PRO A 147 14.20 11.50 12.31
CA PRO A 147 15.23 11.30 11.30
C PRO A 147 15.32 9.86 10.79
N ALA A 148 15.04 8.84 11.60
CA ALA A 148 15.03 7.45 11.13
C ALA A 148 13.83 7.19 10.20
N VAL A 149 12.65 7.73 10.54
CA VAL A 149 11.48 7.71 9.65
C VAL A 149 11.78 8.44 8.35
N ALA A 150 12.41 9.62 8.40
CA ALA A 150 12.79 10.38 7.21
C ALA A 150 13.67 9.56 6.25
N LYS A 151 14.70 8.91 6.80
CA LYS A 151 15.62 8.05 6.02
C LYS A 151 14.91 6.84 5.43
N TRP A 152 14.06 6.18 6.21
CA TRP A 152 13.25 5.05 5.75
C TRP A 152 12.27 5.49 4.64
N HIS A 153 11.59 6.61 4.82
CA HIS A 153 10.66 7.16 3.83
C HIS A 153 11.36 7.58 2.54
N ALA A 154 12.56 8.16 2.62
CA ALA A 154 13.40 8.45 1.44
C ALA A 154 13.76 7.15 0.69
N SER A 155 14.06 6.08 1.42
CA SER A 155 14.32 4.76 0.81
C SER A 155 13.08 4.24 0.09
N MET A 156 11.89 4.39 0.67
CA MET A 156 10.63 3.98 0.04
C MET A 156 10.29 4.80 -1.20
N THR A 157 10.42 6.13 -1.14
CA THR A 157 10.11 7.03 -2.26
C THR A 157 11.13 6.96 -3.39
N SER A 158 12.31 6.38 -3.15
CA SER A 158 13.30 6.09 -4.18
C SER A 158 12.95 4.90 -5.09
N ARG A 159 11.94 4.10 -4.72
CA ARG A 159 11.52 2.92 -5.49
C ARG A 159 10.79 3.32 -6.78
N GLU A 160 11.05 2.60 -7.87
CA GLU A 160 10.47 2.90 -9.19
C GLU A 160 8.93 2.81 -9.20
N SER A 161 8.35 1.82 -8.51
CA SER A 161 6.91 1.69 -8.31
C SER A 161 6.30 2.93 -7.67
N VAL A 162 6.92 3.42 -6.59
CA VAL A 162 6.47 4.60 -5.84
C VAL A 162 6.63 5.87 -6.67
N LYS A 163 7.78 6.07 -7.33
CA LYS A 163 8.00 7.20 -8.24
C LYS A 163 6.97 7.24 -9.37
N LYS A 164 6.69 6.09 -9.98
CA LYS A 164 5.70 5.97 -11.05
C LYS A 164 4.32 6.39 -10.55
N VAL A 165 3.85 5.83 -9.44
CA VAL A 165 2.54 6.18 -8.87
C VAL A 165 2.48 7.66 -8.44
N PHE A 166 3.55 8.19 -7.85
CA PHE A 166 3.59 9.60 -7.45
C PHE A 166 3.57 10.56 -8.65
N SER A 167 4.16 10.16 -9.80
CA SER A 167 4.05 10.93 -11.04
C SER A 167 2.62 10.97 -11.57
N ILE A 168 1.89 9.85 -11.51
CA ILE A 168 0.46 9.77 -11.85
C ILE A 168 -0.34 10.70 -10.92
N ARG A 169 -0.12 10.59 -9.60
CA ARG A 169 -0.75 11.47 -8.61
C ARG A 169 -0.55 12.94 -8.95
N LYS A 170 0.69 13.36 -9.21
CA LYS A 170 1.02 14.75 -9.55
C LYS A 170 0.31 15.22 -10.81
N ALA A 171 0.23 14.38 -11.85
CA ALA A 171 -0.45 14.70 -13.10
C ALA A 171 -1.97 14.85 -12.93
N THR A 172 -2.58 14.12 -11.99
CA THR A 172 -4.03 14.19 -11.71
C THR A 172 -4.43 15.31 -10.75
N THR A 173 -3.49 15.95 -10.06
CA THR A 173 -3.74 17.02 -9.08
C THR A 173 -3.34 18.42 -9.58
N ALA A 174 -2.80 18.52 -10.79
CA ALA A 174 -2.42 19.77 -11.45
C ALA A 174 -3.57 20.30 -12.31
#